data_AF-A0A531L079-F1
#
_entry.id   AF-A0A531L079-F1
#
_cell.length_a   1.000
_cell.length_b   1.000
_cell.length_c   1.000
_cell.angle_alpha   90.00
_cell.angle_beta   90.00
_cell.angle_gamma   90.00
#
_symmetry.space_group_name_H-M   'P 1'
#
loop_
_entity.id
_entity.type
_entity.pdbx_description
1 polymer ?
#
loop_
_entity_poly.entity_id
_entity_poly.type
_entity_poly.pdbx_seq_one_letter_code
_entity_poly.pdbx_strand_id
1 'polypeptide(L)'
;AHNCVTFEGLTAPAAWTFATSKTDLTVPIRSRLRVNTAEAAIDAAIAGIGLTRVLSYQIAAAVRSGTLRTVLEAFEPQPWPVSLLHAGQGLLPLKLRAFLDFAAPRLKKRLLQATWQA
;
A
#
# COMPACT_ATOMS: atom_id res chain seq x y z
N ALA A 1 13.89 -0.26 -19.98
CA ALA A 1 14.22 -0.73 -18.63
C ALA A 1 14.05 0.43 -17.66
N HIS A 2 13.38 0.26 -16.51
CA HIS A 2 13.15 1.33 -15.53
C HIS A 2 14.00 1.15 -14.27
N ASN A 3 14.37 2.26 -13.62
CA ASN A 3 14.96 2.23 -12.29
C ASN A 3 13.87 1.95 -11.25
N CYS A 4 14.14 1.05 -10.31
CA CYS A 4 13.21 0.73 -9.23
C CYS A 4 13.81 1.03 -7.85
N VAL A 5 12.94 1.43 -6.93
CA VAL A 5 13.21 1.58 -5.50
C VAL A 5 12.44 0.50 -4.76
N THR A 6 13.17 -0.43 -4.14
CA THR A 6 12.55 -1.49 -3.33
C THR A 6 12.27 -0.99 -1.93
N PHE A 7 11.02 -1.14 -1.50
CA PHE A 7 10.65 -1.10 -0.09
C PHE A 7 10.58 -2.53 0.45
N GLU A 8 11.41 -2.84 1.44
CA GLU A 8 11.56 -4.20 2.00
C GLU A 8 10.40 -4.63 2.90
N GLY A 9 9.52 -3.72 3.31
CA GLY A 9 8.37 -4.01 4.15
C GLY A 9 7.16 -4.60 3.42
N LEU A 10 7.22 -4.76 2.10
CA LEU A 10 6.20 -5.49 1.32
C LEU A 10 6.67 -6.90 0.95
N THR A 11 5.70 -7.73 0.56
CA THR A 11 5.91 -9.12 0.16
C THR A 11 6.88 -9.19 -1.04
N ALA A 12 8.09 -9.69 -0.78
CA ALA A 12 9.20 -9.92 -1.71
C ALA A 12 10.00 -8.66 -2.17
N PRO A 13 11.16 -8.38 -1.54
CA PRO A 13 12.03 -7.25 -1.91
C PRO A 13 12.61 -7.31 -3.34
N ALA A 14 12.75 -8.52 -3.90
CA ALA A 14 13.48 -8.76 -5.14
C ALA A 14 12.59 -9.01 -6.37
N ALA A 15 11.27 -9.08 -6.21
CA ALA A 15 10.35 -9.33 -7.31
C ALA A 15 9.00 -8.66 -7.06
N TRP A 16 8.35 -8.20 -8.13
CA TRP A 16 6.99 -7.68 -8.08
C TRP A 16 6.03 -8.67 -8.72
N THR A 17 4.94 -8.95 -8.01
CA THR A 17 3.84 -9.79 -8.51
C THR A 17 2.71 -8.89 -8.97
N PHE A 18 2.31 -9.10 -10.22
CA PHE A 18 1.27 -8.39 -10.94
C PHE A 18 0.10 -9.34 -11.17
N ALA A 19 -1.12 -8.91 -10.82
CA ALA A 19 -2.30 -9.70 -11.11
C ALA A 19 -2.63 -9.60 -12.61
N THR A 20 -3.00 -10.72 -13.22
CA THR A 20 -3.53 -10.73 -14.60
C THR A 20 -4.82 -11.55 -14.64
N SER A 21 -5.57 -11.49 -15.74
CA SER A 21 -6.83 -12.22 -15.89
C SER A 21 -6.70 -13.75 -15.84
N LYS A 22 -5.50 -14.29 -16.02
CA LYS A 22 -5.25 -15.75 -16.08
C LYS A 22 -4.37 -16.25 -14.94
N THR A 23 -3.26 -15.56 -14.67
CA THR A 23 -2.24 -16.00 -13.69
C THR A 23 -1.43 -14.81 -13.18
N ASP A 24 -1.00 -14.86 -11.92
CA ASP A 24 -0.07 -13.87 -11.38
C ASP A 24 1.27 -13.89 -12.13
N LEU A 25 1.73 -12.72 -12.57
CA LEU A 25 3.01 -12.54 -13.23
C LEU A 25 4.02 -11.99 -12.22
N THR A 26 5.03 -12.80 -11.88
CA THR A 26 6.13 -12.37 -11.01
C THR A 26 7.32 -11.94 -11.84
N VAL A 27 7.75 -10.69 -11.68
CA VAL A 27 8.85 -10.08 -12.43
C VAL A 27 10.00 -9.77 -11.47
N PRO A 28 11.23 -10.26 -11.73
CA PRO A 28 12.39 -9.90 -10.93
C PRO A 28 12.71 -8.41 -11.13
N ILE A 29 13.02 -7.71 -10.04
CA ILE A 29 13.28 -6.27 -10.05
C ILE A 29 14.76 -6.02 -9.72
N ARG A 30 15.43 -5.26 -10.58
CA ARG A 30 16.77 -4.74 -10.30
C ARG A 30 16.64 -3.36 -9.67
N SER A 31 16.88 -3.29 -8.36
CA SER A 31 16.69 -2.07 -7.60
C SER A 31 17.92 -1.18 -7.64
N ARG A 32 17.71 0.12 -7.93
CA ARG A 32 18.73 1.16 -7.83
C ARG A 32 18.95 1.60 -6.38
N LEU A 33 17.90 1.50 -5.58
CA LEU A 33 17.88 1.82 -4.15
C LEU A 33 17.01 0.80 -3.42
N ARG A 34 17.42 0.41 -2.21
CA ARG A 34 16.65 -0.42 -1.29
C ARG A 34 16.51 0.31 0.03
N VAL A 35 15.30 0.36 0.55
CA VAL A 35 14.96 1.02 1.82
C VAL A 35 14.00 0.14 2.61
N ASN A 36 13.99 0.34 3.94
CA ASN A 36 13.18 -0.44 4.87
C ASN A 36 11.97 0.33 5.42
N THR A 37 11.68 1.53 4.92
CA THR A 37 10.48 2.31 5.25
C THR A 37 9.72 2.70 3.98
N ALA A 38 8.40 2.85 4.09
CA ALA A 38 7.58 3.24 2.96
C ALA A 38 7.81 4.71 2.60
N GLU A 39 8.00 5.56 3.61
CA GLU A 39 8.26 6.99 3.49
C GLU A 39 9.51 7.24 2.65
N ALA A 40 10.62 6.56 2.95
CA ALA A 40 11.85 6.70 2.17
C ALA A 40 11.69 6.24 0.71
N ALA A 41 10.86 5.23 0.48
CA ALA A 41 10.58 4.74 -0.88
C ALA A 41 9.74 5.73 -1.68
N ILE A 42 8.76 6.36 -1.03
CA ILE A 42 7.89 7.41 -1.59
C ILE A 42 8.71 8.66 -1.90
N ASP A 43 9.53 9.13 -0.96
CA ASP A 43 10.40 10.29 -1.15
C ASP A 43 11.39 10.06 -2.31
N ALA A 44 11.95 8.85 -2.40
CA ALA A 44 12.79 8.47 -3.52
C ALA A 44 12.04 8.49 -4.86
N ALA A 45 10.78 8.03 -4.90
CA ALA A 45 9.95 8.09 -6.10
C ALA A 45 9.62 9.53 -6.50
N ILE A 46 9.26 10.39 -5.52
CA ILE A 46 9.02 11.83 -5.72
C ILE A 46 10.28 12.52 -6.28
N ALA A 47 11.45 12.17 -5.77
CA ALA A 47 12.73 12.68 -6.25
C ALA A 47 13.17 12.10 -7.62
N GLY A 48 12.36 11.27 -8.26
CA GLY A 48 12.66 10.66 -9.57
C GLY A 48 13.71 9.56 -9.52
N ILE A 49 13.98 8.98 -8.34
CA ILE A 49 14.95 7.88 -8.19
C ILE A 49 14.43 6.60 -8.87
N GLY A 50 13.13 6.40 -8.95
CA GLY A 50 12.56 5.29 -9.71
C GLY A 50 11.13 4.96 -9.33
N LEU A 51 10.63 3.87 -9.89
CA LEU A 51 9.34 3.30 -9.55
C LEU A 51 9.42 2.59 -8.19
N THR A 52 8.39 2.73 -7.37
CA THR A 52 8.27 1.98 -6.12
C THR A 52 6.91 1.33 -5.99
N ARG A 53 6.81 0.31 -5.14
CA ARG A 53 5.58 -0.40 -4.82
C ARG A 53 5.27 -0.23 -3.34
N VAL A 54 4.16 0.44 -3.07
CA VAL A 54 3.69 0.83 -1.74
C VAL A 54 2.18 0.66 -1.66
N LEU A 55 1.60 0.82 -0.46
CA LEU A 55 0.15 0.74 -0.27
C LEU A 55 -0.51 2.06 -0.64
N SER A 56 -1.69 1.99 -1.26
CA SER A 56 -2.40 3.16 -1.81
C SER A 56 -2.62 4.28 -0.79
N TYR A 57 -2.93 3.94 0.46
CA TYR A 57 -3.13 4.92 1.53
C TYR A 57 -1.88 5.75 1.84
N GLN A 58 -0.67 5.22 1.58
CA GLN A 58 0.60 5.88 1.88
C GLN A 58 0.88 7.02 0.88
N ILE A 59 0.42 6.88 -0.36
CA ILE A 59 0.65 7.86 -1.44
C ILE A 59 -0.58 8.70 -1.77
N ALA A 60 -1.69 8.51 -1.08
CA ALA A 60 -2.96 9.13 -1.43
C ALA A 60 -2.87 10.67 -1.57
N ALA A 61 -2.09 11.33 -0.72
CA ALA A 61 -1.86 12.78 -0.81
C ALA A 61 -0.93 13.17 -1.96
N ALA A 62 0.13 12.41 -2.20
CA ALA A 62 1.09 12.66 -3.28
C ALA A 62 0.45 12.50 -4.66
N VAL A 63 -0.44 11.52 -4.82
CA VAL A 63 -1.22 11.34 -6.06
C VAL A 63 -2.26 12.45 -6.24
N ARG A 64 -3.00 12.82 -5.18
CA ARG A 64 -3.96 13.94 -5.25
C ARG A 64 -3.32 15.28 -5.59
N SER A 65 -2.08 15.50 -5.17
CA SER A 65 -1.33 16.71 -5.49
C SER A 65 -0.63 16.67 -6.87
N GLY A 66 -0.65 15.52 -7.55
CA GLY A 66 0.04 15.33 -8.83
C GLY A 66 1.55 15.13 -8.71
N THR A 67 2.09 15.10 -7.49
CA THR A 67 3.52 14.87 -7.22
C THR A 67 3.94 13.42 -7.53
N LEU A 68 2.99 12.48 -7.42
CA LEU A 68 3.16 11.10 -7.86
C LEU A 68 2.03 10.70 -8.82
N ARG A 69 2.33 9.71 -9.66
CA ARG A 69 1.35 9.07 -10.54
C ARG A 69 1.46 7.56 -10.42
N THR A 70 0.32 6.89 -10.39
CA THR A 70 0.19 5.43 -10.47
C THR A 70 0.48 4.94 -11.88
N VAL A 71 1.06 3.75 -11.98
CA VAL A 71 1.33 3.07 -13.24
C VAL A 71 0.95 1.60 -13.08
N LEU A 72 0.63 0.94 -14.19
CA LEU A 72 0.27 -0.48 -14.20
C LEU A 72 -1.00 -0.80 -13.38
N GLU A 73 -1.95 0.13 -13.32
CA GLU A 73 -3.22 -0.03 -12.57
C GLU A 73 -4.00 -1.28 -13.00
N ALA A 74 -3.96 -1.63 -14.29
CA ALA A 74 -4.56 -2.84 -14.84
C ALA A 74 -3.98 -4.15 -14.29
N PHE A 75 -2.88 -4.07 -13.54
CA PHE A 75 -2.16 -5.21 -12.95
C PHE A 75 -2.19 -5.22 -11.41
N GLU A 76 -3.00 -4.34 -10.80
CA GLU A 76 -3.12 -4.29 -9.34
C GLU A 76 -3.74 -5.59 -8.79
N PRO A 77 -3.24 -6.09 -7.65
CA PRO A 77 -3.87 -7.21 -6.97
C PRO A 77 -5.22 -6.79 -6.37
N GLN A 78 -5.99 -7.78 -5.94
CA GLN A 78 -7.18 -7.51 -5.13
C GLN A 78 -6.82 -6.67 -3.88
N PRO A 79 -7.69 -5.75 -3.46
CA PRO A 79 -7.45 -4.91 -2.28
C PRO A 79 -7.09 -5.74 -1.04
N TRP A 80 -6.05 -5.32 -0.32
CA TRP A 80 -5.65 -6.00 0.90
C TRP A 80 -6.63 -5.67 2.04
N PRO A 81 -7.11 -6.68 2.78
CA PRO A 81 -8.02 -6.44 3.89
C PRO A 81 -7.31 -5.69 5.02
N VAL A 82 -8.02 -4.77 5.65
CA VAL A 82 -7.56 -4.05 6.85
C VAL A 82 -8.43 -4.45 8.03
N SER A 83 -7.78 -4.93 9.10
CA SER A 83 -8.45 -5.45 10.30
C SER A 83 -8.02 -4.66 11.53
N LEU A 84 -8.95 -4.42 12.45
CA LEU A 84 -8.65 -3.93 13.79
C LEU A 84 -8.46 -5.14 14.71
N LEU A 85 -7.25 -5.31 15.24
CA LEU A 85 -6.91 -6.41 16.13
C LEU A 85 -6.90 -5.93 17.59
N HIS A 86 -7.48 -6.73 18.48
CA HIS A 86 -7.43 -6.52 19.91
C HIS A 86 -7.19 -7.85 20.63
N ALA A 87 -6.69 -7.80 21.86
CA ALA A 87 -6.56 -9.00 22.68
C ALA A 87 -7.95 -9.64 22.86
N GLY A 88 -8.09 -10.89 22.42
CA GLY A 88 -9.35 -11.62 22.49
C GLY A 88 -9.39 -12.45 23.77
N GLN A 89 -9.73 -11.85 24.91
CA GLN A 89 -10.14 -12.60 26.11
C GLN A 89 -11.12 -11.76 26.94
N GLY A 90 -12.22 -12.39 27.38
CA GLY A 90 -13.22 -11.79 28.28
C GLY A 90 -14.21 -10.81 27.64
N LEU A 91 -15.01 -10.14 28.50
CA LEU A 91 -15.93 -9.10 28.07
C LEU A 91 -15.15 -7.91 27.52
N LEU A 92 -15.53 -7.46 26.32
CA LEU A 92 -14.91 -6.31 25.67
C LEU A 92 -15.10 -5.04 26.54
N PRO A 93 -14.01 -4.41 27.03
CA PRO A 93 -14.13 -3.19 27.81
C PRO A 93 -14.91 -2.11 27.06
N LEU A 94 -15.80 -1.38 27.74
CA LEU A 94 -16.66 -0.37 27.11
C LEU A 94 -15.87 0.70 26.34
N LYS A 95 -14.70 1.11 26.87
CA LYS A 95 -13.81 2.06 26.19
C LYS A 95 -13.28 1.51 24.85
N LEU A 96 -12.95 0.22 24.80
CA LEU A 96 -12.51 -0.43 23.56
C LEU A 96 -13.68 -0.55 22.58
N ARG A 97 -14.87 -0.96 23.03
CA ARG A 97 -16.08 -0.97 22.18
C ARG A 97 -16.34 0.41 21.58
N ALA A 98 -16.36 1.45 22.41
CA ALA A 98 -16.57 2.83 21.97
C ALA A 98 -15.51 3.28 20.94
N PHE A 99 -14.24 2.89 21.13
CA PHE A 99 -13.20 3.17 20.15
C PHE A 99 -13.44 2.43 18.82
N LEU A 100 -13.81 1.15 18.86
CA LEU A 100 -14.09 0.37 17.65
C LEU A 100 -15.30 0.95 16.89
N ASP A 101 -16.38 1.29 17.59
CA ASP A 101 -17.58 1.92 17.03
C ASP A 101 -17.25 3.29 16.39
N PHE A 102 -16.31 4.02 16.99
CA PHE A 102 -15.81 5.28 16.43
C PHE A 102 -14.90 5.07 15.22
N ALA A 103 -13.89 4.20 15.33
CA ALA A 103 -12.78 4.10 14.40
C ALA A 103 -13.12 3.27 13.16
N ALA A 104 -13.80 2.13 13.31
CA ALA A 104 -14.07 1.20 12.22
C ALA A 104 -14.80 1.84 11.01
N PRO A 105 -15.95 2.54 11.17
CA PRO A 105 -16.62 3.16 10.03
C PRO A 105 -15.79 4.27 9.39
N ARG A 106 -15.02 5.03 10.19
CA ARG A 106 -14.17 6.12 9.70
C ARG A 106 -12.97 5.59 8.90
N LEU A 107 -12.34 4.51 9.39
CA LEU A 107 -11.24 3.85 8.72
C LEU A 107 -11.72 3.24 7.39
N LYS A 108 -12.85 2.53 7.40
CA LYS A 108 -13.47 1.99 6.18
C LYS A 108 -13.72 3.09 5.14
N LYS A 109 -14.33 4.21 5.54
CA LYS A 109 -14.57 5.34 4.64
C LYS A 109 -13.28 5.91 4.05
N ARG A 110 -12.23 6.09 4.86
CA ARG A 110 -10.94 6.62 4.38
C ARG A 110 -10.21 5.67 3.43
N LEU A 111 -10.23 4.37 3.70
CA LEU A 111 -9.56 3.39 2.85
C LEU A 111 -10.24 3.27 1.48
N LEU A 112 -11.58 3.34 1.43
CA LEU A 112 -12.33 3.36 0.17
C LEU A 112 -12.08 4.61 -0.68
N GLN A 113 -11.63 5.72 -0.07
CA GLN A 113 -11.22 6.93 -0.79
C GLN A 113 -9.78 6.86 -1.32
N ALA A 114 -8.96 5.98 -0.74
CA ALA A 114 -7.57 5.78 -1.15
C ALA A 114 -7.44 4.71 -2.25
N THR A 115 -8.47 3.90 -2.47
CA THR A 115 -8.60 3.05 -3.66
C THR A 115 -9.05 3.92 -4.82
N TRP A 116 -8.22 4.05 -5.84
CA TRP A 116 -8.59 4.70 -7.10
C TRP A 116 -9.78 3.92 -7.68
N GLN A 117 -10.86 4.61 -8.03
CA GLN A 117 -11.97 3.96 -8.72
C GLN A 117 -11.46 3.58 -10.12
N ALA A 118 -11.26 2.28 -10.33
CA ALA A 118 -11.02 1.71 -11.66
C ALA A 118 -12.25 1.89 -12.55
#